data_AF-A0A8S9WDP5-F1
#
_entry.id   AF-A0A8S9WDP5-F1
#
_cell.length_a   1.000
_cell.length_b   1.000
_cell.length_c   1.000
_cell.angle_alpha   90.00
_cell.angle_beta   90.00
_cell.angle_gamma   90.00
#
_symmetry.space_group_name_H-M   'P 1'
#
loop_
_entity.id
_entity.type
_entity.pdbx_description
1 polymer ?
#
loop_
_entity_poly.entity_id
_entity_poly.type
_entity_poly.pdbx_seq_one_letter_code
_entity_poly.pdbx_strand_id
1 'polypeptide(L)'
;MCAGGKCLRALKNREGAFSIYKDKEVQLVGYTACGGCPGGNIEYSPEEMKKNGADVIHLATGLVVGFPPCPRVTDFRNFIQAKYGLDVVIGTHPIPQNYYETHMKLGTWNSSRWTKIIQPTLADEKTRLSYD
;
A
#
# COMPACT_ATOMS: atom_id res chain seq x y z
N MET A 1 -5.23 -10.07 -12.06
CA MET A 1 -6.27 -9.82 -11.03
C MET A 1 -5.66 -10.06 -9.65
N CYS A 2 -5.73 -9.11 -8.72
CA CYS A 2 -5.28 -9.31 -7.34
C CYS A 2 -6.50 -9.57 -6.43
N ALA A 3 -6.49 -10.69 -5.70
CA ALA A 3 -7.61 -11.08 -4.82
C ALA A 3 -7.54 -10.46 -3.41
N GLY A 4 -6.53 -9.65 -3.10
CA GLY A 4 -6.39 -8.97 -1.81
C GLY A 4 -5.99 -9.87 -0.62
N GLY A 5 -5.89 -11.19 -0.80
CA GLY A 5 -5.63 -12.14 0.31
C GLY A 5 -4.41 -11.80 1.18
N LYS A 6 -3.27 -11.46 0.58
CA LYS A 6 -2.07 -11.01 1.33
C LYS A 6 -2.32 -9.71 2.10
N CYS A 7 -3.04 -8.75 1.51
CA CYS A 7 -3.41 -7.50 2.18
C CYS A 7 -4.32 -7.75 3.39
N LEU A 8 -5.36 -8.59 3.24
CA LEU A 8 -6.31 -8.89 4.32
C LEU A 8 -5.67 -9.69 5.45
N ARG A 9 -4.76 -10.63 5.11
CA ARG A 9 -3.94 -11.33 6.11
C ARG A 9 -3.06 -10.36 6.89
N ALA A 10 -2.37 -9.45 6.20
CA ALA A 10 -1.51 -8.46 6.84
C ALA A 10 -2.30 -7.49 7.72
N LEU A 11 -3.51 -7.09 7.29
CA LEU A 11 -4.42 -6.31 8.11
C LEU A 11 -4.76 -7.07 9.39
N LYS A 12 -5.22 -8.32 9.29
CA LYS A 12 -5.56 -9.17 10.45
C LYS A 12 -4.39 -9.33 11.42
N ASN A 13 -3.19 -9.57 10.89
CA ASN A 13 -2.00 -9.84 11.71
C ASN A 13 -1.25 -8.58 12.15
N ARG A 14 -1.66 -7.38 11.69
CA ARG A 14 -0.96 -6.11 11.92
C ARG A 14 0.50 -6.14 11.44
N GLU A 15 0.71 -6.65 10.23
CA GLU A 15 2.03 -6.79 9.60
C GLU A 15 2.23 -5.76 8.48
N GLY A 16 3.50 -5.47 8.16
CA GLY A 16 3.85 -4.47 7.14
C GLY A 16 3.36 -3.09 7.53
N ALA A 17 2.68 -2.42 6.59
CA ALA A 17 2.19 -1.06 6.80
C ALA A 17 1.07 -0.99 7.85
N PHE A 18 0.46 -2.11 8.22
CA PHE A 18 -0.56 -2.17 9.28
C PHE A 18 0.03 -2.29 10.70
N SER A 19 1.36 -2.38 10.84
CA SER A 19 2.03 -2.49 12.14
C SER A 19 1.84 -1.26 13.05
N ILE A 20 1.49 -0.11 12.46
CA ILE A 20 1.13 1.11 13.20
C ILE A 20 -0.21 0.99 13.96
N TYR A 21 -0.95 -0.11 13.78
CA TYR A 21 -2.26 -0.36 14.40
C TYR A 21 -2.26 -1.56 15.36
N LYS A 22 -1.11 -1.99 15.89
CA LYS A 22 -1.01 -3.17 16.78
C LYS A 22 -2.00 -3.16 17.95
N ASP A 23 -2.20 -1.99 18.54
CA ASP A 23 -3.04 -1.82 19.74
C ASP A 23 -4.35 -1.07 19.41
N LYS A 24 -4.80 -1.14 18.15
CA LYS A 24 -6.00 -0.45 17.68
C LYS A 24 -6.98 -1.43 17.05
N GLU A 25 -8.25 -1.22 17.35
CA GLU A 25 -9.33 -1.80 16.56
C GLU A 25 -9.31 -1.18 15.16
N VAL A 26 -9.44 -2.02 14.14
CA VAL A 26 -9.45 -1.58 12.73
C VAL A 26 -10.54 -2.32 12.01
N GLN A 27 -11.42 -1.55 11.35
CA GLN A 27 -12.47 -2.07 10.50
C GLN A 27 -12.13 -1.81 9.03
N LEU A 28 -12.33 -2.81 8.18
CA LEU A 28 -12.26 -2.62 6.73
C LEU A 28 -13.61 -2.12 6.24
N VAL A 29 -13.65 -0.91 5.69
CA VAL A 29 -14.88 -0.26 5.17
C VAL A 29 -14.91 -0.11 3.65
N GLY A 30 -13.84 -0.52 2.96
CA GLY A 30 -13.76 -0.46 1.51
C GLY A 30 -12.51 -1.12 0.96
N TYR A 31 -12.61 -1.67 -0.26
CA TYR A 31 -11.49 -2.23 -1.01
C TYR A 31 -11.77 -2.09 -2.51
N THR A 32 -10.84 -1.51 -3.26
CA THR A 32 -10.97 -1.33 -4.71
C THR A 32 -9.60 -1.25 -5.37
N ALA A 33 -9.58 -1.34 -6.70
CA ALA A 33 -8.39 -1.06 -7.50
C ALA A 33 -8.28 0.44 -7.81
N CYS A 34 -7.08 0.94 -8.13
CA CYS A 34 -6.89 2.33 -8.55
C CYS A 34 -7.53 2.67 -9.92
N GLY A 35 -8.05 1.69 -10.66
CA GLY A 35 -8.62 1.88 -11.99
C GLY A 35 -7.59 1.86 -13.13
N GLY A 36 -6.39 1.31 -12.90
CA GLY A 36 -5.32 1.28 -13.92
C GLY A 36 -4.64 2.64 -14.10
N CYS A 37 -3.77 2.78 -15.10
CA CYS A 37 -3.18 4.09 -15.45
C CYS A 37 -4.21 4.87 -16.29
N PRO A 38 -4.60 6.10 -15.90
CA PRO A 38 -3.91 7.05 -15.02
C PRO A 38 -4.30 7.03 -13.54
N GLY A 39 -5.28 6.22 -13.13
CA GLY A 39 -5.74 6.11 -11.75
C GLY A 39 -7.20 6.51 -11.58
N GLY A 40 -8.08 6.15 -12.53
CA GLY A 40 -9.44 6.70 -12.61
C GLY A 40 -10.27 6.56 -11.34
N ASN A 41 -10.09 5.49 -10.56
CA ASN A 41 -10.84 5.27 -9.32
C ASN A 41 -10.37 6.17 -8.18
N ILE A 42 -9.15 6.71 -8.25
CA ILE A 42 -8.61 7.64 -7.24
C ILE A 42 -9.44 8.94 -7.19
N GLU A 43 -10.13 9.30 -8.27
CA GLU A 43 -10.90 10.55 -8.38
C GLU A 43 -12.28 10.53 -7.69
N TYR A 44 -12.78 9.36 -7.29
CA TYR A 44 -14.12 9.22 -6.71
C TYR A 44 -14.24 8.16 -5.61
N SER A 45 -13.51 7.04 -5.69
CA SER A 45 -13.59 5.99 -4.67
C SER A 45 -13.25 6.45 -3.25
N PRO A 46 -12.28 7.37 -3.02
CA PRO A 46 -12.03 7.89 -1.68
C PRO A 46 -13.23 8.62 -1.06
N GLU A 47 -14.07 9.25 -1.88
CA GLU A 47 -15.29 9.92 -1.40
C GLU A 47 -16.31 8.91 -0.86
N GLU A 48 -16.51 7.81 -1.59
CA GLU A 48 -17.35 6.70 -1.17
C GLU A 48 -16.80 6.06 0.11
N MET A 49 -15.49 5.76 0.14
CA MET A 49 -14.84 5.22 1.34
C MET A 49 -14.99 6.14 2.56
N LYS A 50 -14.87 7.47 2.36
CA LYS A 50 -15.11 8.45 3.43
C LYS A 50 -16.56 8.38 3.93
N LYS A 51 -17.55 8.28 3.04
CA LYS A 51 -18.96 8.12 3.40
C LYS A 51 -19.21 6.81 4.17
N ASN A 52 -18.43 5.76 3.89
CA ASN A 52 -18.47 4.49 4.61
C ASN A 52 -17.71 4.54 5.96
N GLY A 53 -17.13 5.68 6.35
CA GLY A 53 -16.44 5.86 7.63
C GLY A 53 -14.93 5.57 7.59
N ALA A 54 -14.27 5.68 6.43
CA ALA A 54 -12.82 5.53 6.37
C ALA A 54 -12.10 6.73 7.01
N ASP A 55 -11.20 6.45 7.96
CA ASP A 55 -10.25 7.44 8.49
C ASP A 55 -8.95 7.48 7.66
N VAL A 56 -8.51 6.31 7.17
CA VAL A 56 -7.24 6.11 6.48
C VAL A 56 -7.40 5.21 5.26
N ILE A 57 -6.75 5.58 4.16
CA ILE A 57 -6.65 4.75 2.96
C ILE A 57 -5.23 4.20 2.84
N HIS A 58 -5.13 2.89 2.61
CA HIS A 58 -3.87 2.24 2.27
C HIS A 58 -3.75 2.03 0.76
N LEU A 59 -2.68 2.54 0.16
CA LEU A 59 -2.33 2.24 -1.23
C LEU A 59 -1.56 0.92 -1.29
N ALA A 60 -2.08 -0.09 -2.00
CA ALA A 60 -1.57 -1.46 -1.92
C ALA A 60 -0.06 -1.62 -2.20
N THR A 61 0.60 -2.56 -1.51
CA THR A 61 2.02 -2.91 -1.75
C THR A 61 2.31 -3.26 -3.21
N GLY A 62 1.34 -3.79 -3.95
CA GLY A 62 1.45 -4.03 -5.40
C GLY A 62 1.81 -2.79 -6.22
N LEU A 63 1.50 -1.58 -5.73
CA LEU A 63 1.89 -0.32 -6.40
C LEU A 63 3.38 -0.01 -6.24
N VAL A 64 4.09 -0.61 -5.28
CA VAL A 64 5.51 -0.37 -5.03
C VAL A 64 6.42 -1.54 -5.45
N VAL A 65 5.85 -2.75 -5.56
CA VAL A 65 6.56 -3.97 -6.02
C VAL A 65 6.16 -4.45 -7.42
N GLY A 66 5.07 -3.92 -7.99
CA GLY A 66 4.78 -4.14 -9.41
C GLY A 66 5.93 -3.59 -10.26
N PHE A 67 6.26 -4.20 -11.40
CA PHE A 67 7.34 -3.72 -12.25
C PHE A 67 6.81 -3.17 -13.60
N PRO A 68 7.14 -1.92 -13.97
CA PRO A 68 7.77 -0.90 -13.11
C PRO A 68 6.83 -0.47 -11.96
N PRO A 69 7.35 -0.01 -10.82
CA PRO A 69 6.51 0.50 -9.73
C PRO A 69 5.65 1.68 -10.20
N CYS A 70 4.49 1.86 -9.56
CA CYS A 70 3.55 2.91 -9.93
C CYS A 70 4.23 4.29 -9.82
N PRO A 71 4.39 5.04 -10.92
CA PRO A 71 5.07 6.33 -10.88
C PRO A 71 4.25 7.40 -10.15
N ARG A 72 2.95 7.16 -9.98
CA ARG A 72 1.95 8.10 -9.43
C ARG A 72 1.58 7.85 -7.98
N VAL A 73 2.21 6.88 -7.30
CA VAL A 73 1.78 6.48 -5.95
C VAL A 73 1.79 7.64 -4.94
N THR A 74 2.76 8.56 -5.07
CA THR A 74 2.82 9.78 -4.25
C THR A 74 1.77 10.80 -4.66
N ASP A 75 1.45 10.89 -5.96
CA ASP A 75 0.44 11.81 -6.47
C ASP A 75 -0.95 11.37 -6.01
N PHE A 76 -1.24 10.07 -6.04
CA PHE A 76 -2.46 9.49 -5.50
C PHE A 76 -2.62 9.83 -4.01
N ARG A 77 -1.57 9.61 -3.22
CA ARG A 77 -1.57 9.97 -1.79
C ARG A 77 -1.88 11.45 -1.59
N ASN A 78 -1.13 12.32 -2.27
CA ASN A 78 -1.27 13.76 -2.11
C ASN A 78 -2.66 14.26 -2.58
N PHE A 79 -3.17 13.72 -3.68
CA PHE A 79 -4.50 14.07 -4.21
C PHE A 79 -5.61 13.67 -3.24
N ILE A 80 -5.55 12.44 -2.70
CA ILE A 80 -6.56 11.95 -1.76
C ILE A 80 -6.57 12.81 -0.49
N GLN A 81 -5.39 13.12 0.04
CA GLN A 81 -5.24 14.00 1.20
C GLN A 81 -5.81 15.40 0.93
N ALA A 82 -5.45 16.00 -0.21
CA ALA A 82 -5.86 17.36 -0.56
C ALA A 82 -7.38 17.47 -0.84
N LYS A 83 -7.95 16.52 -1.59
CA LYS A 83 -9.36 16.59 -2.01
C LYS A 83 -10.33 16.09 -0.94
N TYR A 84 -9.95 15.07 -0.17
CA TYR A 84 -10.88 14.39 0.74
C TYR A 84 -10.51 14.55 2.22
N GLY A 85 -9.31 15.05 2.54
CA GLY A 85 -8.87 15.20 3.93
C GLY A 85 -8.70 13.88 4.67
N LEU A 86 -8.45 12.77 3.95
CA LEU A 86 -8.19 11.45 4.53
C LEU A 86 -6.69 11.24 4.71
N ASP A 87 -6.31 10.52 5.76
CA ASP A 87 -4.94 10.03 5.89
C ASP A 87 -4.66 8.94 4.85
N VAL A 88 -3.42 8.91 4.35
CA VAL A 88 -3.03 7.93 3.33
C VAL A 88 -1.66 7.35 3.61
N VAL A 89 -1.62 6.02 3.72
CA VAL A 89 -0.40 5.24 3.90
C VAL A 89 -0.07 4.51 2.61
N ILE A 90 1.19 4.59 2.18
CA ILE A 90 1.67 3.79 1.04
C ILE A 90 2.11 2.43 1.58
N GLY A 91 1.48 1.38 1.08
CA GLY A 91 1.73 -0.01 1.44
C GLY A 91 0.59 -0.67 2.18
N THR A 92 0.54 -2.00 2.09
CA THR A 92 -0.35 -2.88 2.86
C THR A 92 0.48 -3.99 3.51
N HIS A 93 0.60 -5.14 2.85
CA HIS A 93 1.38 -6.26 3.35
C HIS A 93 2.90 -6.04 3.21
N PRO A 94 3.74 -6.76 3.99
CA PRO A 94 5.18 -6.77 3.81
C PRO A 94 5.59 -7.06 2.35
N ILE A 95 6.67 -6.43 1.88
CA ILE A 95 7.26 -6.74 0.57
C ILE A 95 7.71 -8.20 0.58
N PRO A 96 7.17 -9.08 -0.30
CA PRO A 96 7.63 -10.46 -0.35
C PRO A 96 9.14 -10.55 -0.67
N GLN A 97 9.80 -11.60 -0.19
CA GLN A 97 11.24 -11.78 -0.35
C GLN A 97 11.63 -11.86 -1.83
N ASN A 98 10.88 -12.60 -2.65
CA ASN A 98 11.17 -12.72 -4.08
C ASN A 98 11.12 -11.38 -4.84
N TYR A 99 10.17 -10.50 -4.50
CA TYR A 99 10.08 -9.15 -5.05
C TYR A 99 11.22 -8.26 -4.54
N TYR A 100 11.54 -8.33 -3.25
CA TYR A 100 12.65 -7.57 -2.67
C TYR A 100 13.96 -7.87 -3.40
N GLU A 101 14.32 -9.15 -3.54
CA GLU A 101 15.56 -9.55 -4.21
C GLU A 101 15.62 -9.07 -5.67
N THR A 102 14.51 -9.18 -6.38
CA THR A 102 14.40 -8.72 -7.78
C THR A 102 14.64 -7.21 -7.87
N HIS A 103 13.97 -6.41 -7.04
CA HIS A 103 14.11 -4.95 -7.08
C HIS A 103 15.47 -4.46 -6.59
N MET A 104 16.10 -5.16 -5.64
CA MET A 104 17.47 -4.87 -5.19
C MET A 104 18.47 -5.11 -6.33
N LYS A 105 18.34 -6.21 -7.07
CA LYS A 105 19.18 -6.50 -8.24
C LYS A 105 19.00 -5.46 -9.36
N LEU A 106 17.77 -5.00 -9.57
CA LEU A 106 17.43 -3.99 -10.58
C LEU A 106 17.75 -2.55 -10.12
N GLY A 107 18.11 -2.34 -8.85
CA GLY A 107 18.31 -1.01 -8.28
C GLY A 107 17.04 -0.13 -8.30
N THR A 108 15.85 -0.74 -8.34
CA THR A 108 14.58 -0.01 -8.54
C THR A 108 14.33 1.02 -7.43
N TRP A 109 14.74 0.70 -6.20
CA TRP A 109 14.54 1.57 -5.04
C TRP A 109 15.78 2.38 -4.63
N ASN A 110 16.78 2.50 -5.52
CA ASN A 110 18.03 3.25 -5.28
C ASN A 110 17.84 4.77 -5.39
N SER A 111 16.84 5.30 -4.70
CA SER A 111 16.66 6.75 -4.55
C SER A 111 16.06 7.04 -3.17
N SER A 112 16.41 8.19 -2.61
CA SER A 112 15.87 8.64 -1.32
C SER A 112 14.34 8.68 -1.30
N ARG A 113 13.71 8.97 -2.45
CA ARG A 113 12.25 8.91 -2.64
C ARG A 113 11.74 7.49 -2.43
N TRP A 114 12.28 6.50 -3.15
CA TRP A 114 11.79 5.13 -3.07
C TRP A 114 12.09 4.47 -1.72
N THR A 115 13.27 4.74 -1.12
CA THR A 115 13.60 4.25 0.23
C THR A 115 12.54 4.67 1.25
N LYS A 116 12.05 5.93 1.18
CA LYS A 116 10.98 6.42 2.05
C LYS A 116 9.62 5.79 1.74
N ILE A 117 9.31 5.58 0.46
CA ILE A 117 8.03 5.01 0.01
C ILE A 117 7.86 3.56 0.50
N ILE A 118 8.91 2.74 0.45
CA ILE A 118 8.83 1.32 0.81
C ILE A 118 8.98 1.06 2.31
N GLN A 119 9.44 2.04 3.09
CA GLN A 119 9.74 1.85 4.50
C GLN A 119 8.57 1.23 5.31
N PRO A 120 7.30 1.62 5.09
CA PRO A 120 6.18 1.02 5.83
C PRO A 120 5.98 -0.47 5.57
N THR A 121 6.46 -1.00 4.43
CA THR A 121 6.28 -2.41 4.03
C THR A 121 7.57 -3.22 4.06
N LEU A 122 8.71 -2.58 4.37
CA LEU A 122 9.99 -3.25 4.48
C LEU A 122 10.15 -3.92 5.86
N ALA A 123 9.69 -5.17 5.95
CA ALA A 123 9.81 -5.99 7.15
C ALA A 123 11.13 -6.79 7.19
N ASP A 124 11.39 -7.47 8.31
CA ASP A 124 12.48 -8.43 8.42
C ASP A 124 12.32 -9.60 7.42
N GLU A 125 13.42 -10.28 7.11
CA GLU A 125 13.45 -11.35 6.12
C GLU A 125 12.49 -12.50 6.43
N LYS A 126 12.36 -12.90 7.69
CA LYS A 126 11.45 -13.98 8.11
C LYS A 126 10.01 -13.61 7.78
N THR A 127 9.60 -12.38 8.08
CA THR A 127 8.27 -11.89 7.69
C THR A 127 8.14 -11.77 6.18
N ARG A 128 9.14 -11.27 5.45
CA ARG A 128 9.07 -11.18 3.98
C ARG A 128 8.88 -12.55 3.31
N LEU A 129 9.58 -13.58 3.78
CA LEU A 129 9.45 -14.98 3.30
C LEU A 129 8.05 -15.56 3.53
N SER A 130 7.35 -15.18 4.61
CA SER A 130 5.99 -15.67 4.84
C SER A 130 4.96 -15.09 3.84
N TYR A 131 5.35 -14.05 3.09
CA TYR A 131 4.54 -13.34 2.09
C TYR A 131 4.93 -13.66 0.65
N ASP A 132 5.84 -14.60 0.38
CA ASP A 132 6.10 -15.09 -0.98
C ASP A 132 4.88 -15.74 -1.65
#